data_AF-A0A257SLA7-F1
#
_entry.id   AF-A0A257SLA7-F1
#
_cell.length_a   1.000
_cell.length_b   1.000
_cell.length_c   1.000
_cell.angle_alpha   90.00
_cell.angle_beta   90.00
_cell.angle_gamma   90.00
#
_symmetry.space_group_name_H-M   'P 1'
#
loop_
_entity.id
_entity.type
_entity.pdbx_description
1 polymer ?
#
loop_
_entity_poly.entity_id
_entity_poly.type
_entity_poly.pdbx_seq_one_letter_code
_entity_poly.pdbx_strand_id
1 'polypeptide(L)'
;MTLPEQPPSVQALERERERIITLLSRHFANDNLSIEELETRLEMVYRAASVAEIRALASDLPAVEGAPATPATRPAPAPSQIVRL
;
A
#
# COMPACT_ATOMS: atom_id res chain seq x y z
N MET A 1 -28.23 -14.80 13.18
CA MET A 1 -27.61 -13.50 13.45
C MET A 1 -27.18 -12.91 12.13
N THR A 2 -28.01 -12.08 11.51
CA THR A 2 -27.67 -11.33 10.30
C THR A 2 -26.67 -10.25 10.68
N LEU A 3 -25.40 -10.42 10.28
CA LEU A 3 -24.44 -9.32 10.28
C LEU A 3 -25.05 -8.19 9.41
N PRO A 4 -24.99 -6.92 9.86
CA PRO A 4 -25.51 -5.81 9.08
C PRO A 4 -24.84 -5.81 7.71
N GLU A 5 -25.64 -5.71 6.64
CA GLU A 5 -25.16 -5.68 5.26
C GLU A 5 -24.27 -4.44 5.08
N GLN A 6 -22.98 -4.59 5.35
CA GLN A 6 -22.02 -3.52 5.17
C GLN A 6 -22.02 -3.13 3.70
N PRO A 7 -22.02 -1.83 3.38
CA PRO A 7 -22.06 -1.38 1.99
C PRO A 7 -20.90 -2.03 1.22
N PRO A 8 -21.11 -2.44 -0.05
CA PRO A 8 -20.15 -3.22 -0.81
C PRO A 8 -18.77 -2.55 -0.90
N SER A 9 -18.71 -1.22 -0.81
CA SER A 9 -17.48 -0.44 -0.76
C SER A 9 -16.63 -0.71 0.49
N VAL A 10 -17.27 -0.92 1.65
CA VAL A 10 -16.58 -1.25 2.91
C VAL A 10 -16.05 -2.67 2.87
N GLN A 11 -16.85 -3.62 2.38
CA GLN A 11 -16.39 -5.01 2.20
C GLN A 11 -15.24 -5.11 1.19
N ALA A 12 -15.24 -4.29 0.14
CA ALA A 12 -14.13 -4.22 -0.81
C ALA A 12 -12.85 -3.68 -0.15
N LEU A 13 -12.98 -2.68 0.73
CA LEU A 13 -11.87 -2.16 1.52
C LEU A 13 -11.29 -3.23 2.45
N GLU A 14 -12.13 -3.92 3.20
CA GLU A 14 -11.71 -4.99 4.11
C GLU A 14 -11.02 -6.14 3.36
N ARG A 15 -11.59 -6.61 2.24
CA ARG A 15 -10.94 -7.64 1.42
C ARG A 15 -9.58 -7.19 0.90
N GLU A 16 -9.41 -5.92 0.54
CA GLU A 16 -8.10 -5.41 0.12
C GLU A 16 -7.12 -5.32 1.30
N ARG A 17 -7.59 -4.91 2.50
CA ARG A 17 -6.76 -4.94 3.72
C ARG A 17 -6.22 -6.34 3.96
N GLU A 18 -7.09 -7.35 3.98
CA GLU A 18 -6.69 -8.74 4.19
C GLU A 18 -5.67 -9.22 3.15
N ARG A 19 -5.88 -8.84 1.88
CA ARG A 19 -4.95 -9.16 0.79
C ARG A 19 -3.56 -8.56 1.03
N ILE A 20 -3.48 -7.28 1.40
CA ILE A 20 -2.20 -6.61 1.65
C ILE A 20 -1.53 -7.12 2.93
N ILE A 21 -2.29 -7.37 4.00
CA ILE A 21 -1.75 -7.97 5.23
C ILE A 21 -1.12 -9.33 4.92
N THR A 22 -1.77 -10.15 4.09
CA THR A 22 -1.23 -11.44 3.64
C THR A 22 0.05 -11.26 2.83
N LEU A 23 0.11 -10.25 1.96
CA LEU A 23 1.33 -9.93 1.19
C LEU A 23 2.48 -9.53 2.13
N LEU A 24 2.24 -8.57 3.03
CA LEU A 24 3.24 -8.09 3.99
C LEU A 24 3.78 -9.22 4.87
N SER A 25 2.89 -10.11 5.35
CA SER A 25 3.27 -11.29 6.12
C SER A 25 4.19 -12.23 5.33
N ARG A 26 3.94 -12.40 4.01
CA ARG A 26 4.86 -13.17 3.15
C ARG A 26 6.22 -12.48 3.01
N HIS A 27 6.28 -11.17 2.82
CA HIS A 27 7.57 -10.46 2.73
C HIS A 27 8.37 -10.58 4.03
N PHE A 28 7.71 -10.44 5.19
CA PHE A 28 8.32 -10.68 6.49
C PHE A 28 8.85 -12.11 6.63
N ALA A 29 8.07 -13.13 6.22
CA ALA A 29 8.50 -14.52 6.25
C ALA A 29 9.68 -14.84 5.31
N ASN A 30 9.92 -14.01 4.29
CA ASN A 30 11.06 -14.13 3.37
C ASN A 30 12.26 -13.27 3.81
N ASP A 31 12.26 -12.72 5.03
CA ASP A 31 13.30 -11.81 5.55
C ASP A 31 13.48 -10.54 4.70
N ASN A 32 12.49 -10.24 3.85
CA ASN A 32 12.48 -9.06 2.97
C ASN A 32 11.85 -7.84 3.65
N LEU A 33 11.27 -8.03 4.84
CA LEU A 33 10.66 -7.01 5.65
C LEU A 33 11.05 -7.24 7.11
N SER A 34 11.50 -6.20 7.80
CA SER A 34 11.72 -6.28 9.24
C SER A 34 10.40 -6.16 10.02
N ILE A 35 10.39 -6.59 11.28
CA ILE A 35 9.20 -6.52 12.13
C ILE A 35 8.69 -5.08 12.30
N GLU A 36 9.61 -4.11 12.51
CA GLU A 36 9.26 -2.69 12.65
C GLU A 36 8.61 -2.13 11.36
N GLU A 37 9.11 -2.56 10.20
CA GLU A 37 8.53 -2.21 8.90
C GLU A 37 7.16 -2.88 8.69
N LEU A 38 6.98 -4.10 9.18
CA LEU A 38 5.69 -4.80 9.12
C LEU A 38 4.65 -4.04 9.93
N GLU A 39 4.97 -3.70 11.17
CA GLU A 39 4.07 -2.97 12.08
C GLU A 39 3.69 -1.60 11.49
N THR A 40 4.68 -0.83 11.05
CA THR A 40 4.45 0.49 10.42
C THR A 40 3.52 0.37 9.21
N ARG A 41 3.71 -0.64 8.36
CA ARG A 41 2.86 -0.84 7.18
C ARG A 41 1.47 -1.36 7.53
N LEU A 42 1.33 -2.22 8.53
CA LEU A 42 0.03 -2.64 9.04
C LEU A 42 -0.77 -1.44 9.56
N GLU A 43 -0.14 -0.55 10.33
CA GLU A 43 -0.77 0.68 10.80
C GLU A 43 -1.26 1.55 9.63
N MET A 44 -0.45 1.71 8.58
CA MET A 44 -0.86 2.45 7.38
C MET A 44 -2.05 1.79 6.67
N VAL A 45 -2.09 0.45 6.57
CA VAL A 45 -3.23 -0.29 5.98
C VAL A 45 -4.51 -0.11 6.80
N TYR A 46 -4.42 -0.13 8.13
CA TYR A 46 -5.57 0.11 9.00
C TYR A 46 -6.04 1.56 8.98
N ARG A 47 -5.12 2.52 8.80
CA ARG A 47 -5.43 3.95 8.69
C ARG A 47 -6.02 4.33 7.33
N ALA A 48 -5.70 3.57 6.28
CA ALA A 48 -6.16 3.84 4.94
C ALA A 48 -7.70 3.79 4.85
N ALA A 49 -8.29 4.84 4.29
CA ALA A 49 -9.74 5.00 4.14
C ALA A 49 -10.26 4.52 2.78
N SER A 50 -9.40 4.04 1.88
CA SER A 50 -9.75 3.68 0.51
C SER A 50 -8.86 2.58 -0.06
N VAL A 51 -9.44 1.77 -0.96
CA VAL A 51 -8.74 0.67 -1.65
C VAL A 51 -7.53 1.21 -2.43
N ALA A 52 -7.64 2.39 -3.05
CA ALA A 52 -6.55 3.02 -3.79
C ALA A 52 -5.34 3.35 -2.89
N GLU A 53 -5.59 3.84 -1.68
CA GLU A 53 -4.55 4.14 -0.68
C GLU A 53 -3.84 2.85 -0.25
N ILE A 54 -4.62 1.80 0.07
CA ILE A 54 -4.09 0.47 0.43
C ILE A 54 -3.22 -0.09 -0.70
N ARG A 55 -3.66 0.03 -1.95
CA ARG A 55 -2.93 -0.46 -3.11
C ARG A 55 -1.65 0.33 -3.35
N ALA A 56 -1.64 1.63 -3.07
CA ALA A 56 -0.44 2.45 -3.15
C ALA A 56 0.63 2.00 -2.13
N LEU A 57 0.22 1.68 -0.89
CA LEU A 57 1.12 1.15 0.15
C LEU A 57 1.78 -0.17 -0.27
N ALA A 58 1.05 -1.04 -0.96
CA ALA A 58 1.59 -2.30 -1.47
C ALA A 58 2.50 -2.11 -2.69
N SER A 59 2.30 -1.05 -3.47
CA SER A 59 3.11 -0.74 -4.65
C SER A 59 4.45 -0.08 -4.30
N ASP A 60 4.57 0.46 -3.09
CA ASP A 60 5.81 1.04 -2.55
C ASP A 60 6.81 -0.03 -2.07
N LEU A 61 6.35 -1.27 -1.82
CA LEU A 61 7.25 -2.37 -1.51
C LEU A 61 8.18 -2.66 -2.70
N PRO A 62 9.47 -2.99 -2.45
CA PRO A 62 10.33 -3.51 -3.50
C PRO A 62 9.62 -4.71 -4.14
N ALA A 63 9.44 -4.64 -5.46
CA ALA A 63 8.81 -5.73 -6.20
C ALA A 63 9.60 -7.01 -5.90
N VAL A 64 8.95 -7.97 -5.23
CA VAL A 64 9.47 -9.34 -5.21
C VAL A 64 9.61 -9.74 -6.68
N GLU A 65 10.81 -10.20 -7.05
CA GLU A 65 11.14 -10.59 -8.42
C GLU A 65 10.06 -11.55 -8.95
N GLY A 66 9.15 -11.03 -9.77
CA GLY A 66 7.96 -11.76 -10.24
C GLY A 66 6.66 -10.96 -10.36
N ALA A 67 6.54 -9.75 -9.80
CA ALA A 67 5.36 -8.91 -10.00
C ALA A 67 5.57 -7.85 -11.11
N PRO A 68 4.64 -7.69 -12.08
CA PRO A 68 4.76 -6.64 -13.10
C PRO A 68 4.63 -5.27 -12.43
N ALA A 69 5.75 -4.56 -12.34
CA ALA A 69 5.80 -3.17 -11.90
C ALA A 69 4.93 -2.32 -12.85
N THR A 70 3.86 -1.72 -12.33
CA THR A 70 3.20 -0.62 -13.03
C THR A 70 3.96 0.66 -12.70
N PRO A 71 4.32 1.50 -13.68
CA PRO A 71 5.11 2.68 -13.41
C PRO A 71 4.29 3.67 -12.58
N ALA A 72 4.75 3.91 -11.34
CA ALA A 72 4.29 5.02 -10.53
C ALA A 72 4.67 6.32 -11.25
N THR A 73 3.68 7.01 -11.81
CA THR A 73 3.86 8.40 -12.25
C THR A 73 4.05 9.25 -11.00
N ARG A 74 5.30 9.50 -10.64
CA ARG A 74 5.67 10.53 -9.67
C ARG A 74 5.63 11.87 -10.41
N PRO A 75 4.74 12.83 -10.05
CA PRO A 75 4.90 14.19 -10.54
C PRO A 75 6.18 14.77 -9.92
N ALA A 76 7.20 14.97 -10.75
CA ALA A 76 8.42 15.67 -10.36
C ALA A 76 8.08 17.15 -10.08
N PRO A 77 8.48 17.75 -8.95
CA PRO A 77 8.51 19.20 -8.84
C PRO A 77 9.58 19.72 -9.79
N ALA A 78 9.17 20.56 -10.74
CA ALA A 78 10.05 21.18 -11.73
C ALA A 78 11.16 22.01 -11.05
N PRO A 79 12.39 22.03 -11.59
CA PRO A 79 13.41 22.96 -11.14
C PRO A 79 13.04 24.37 -11.60
N SER A 80 12.63 25.24 -10.68
CA SER A 80 12.50 26.67 -10.97
C SER A 80 13.89 27.25 -11.16
N GLN A 81 14.17 27.57 -12.42
CA GLN A 81 15.38 28.16 -12.96
C GLN A 81 15.83 29.41 -12.20
N ILE A 82 17.15 29.50 -12.06
CA ILE A 82 17.96 30.71 -11.90
C ILE A 82 17.31 31.94 -12.56
N VAL A 83 17.12 33.01 -11.78
CA VAL A 83 17.11 34.37 -12.32
C VAL A 83 18.32 35.11 -11.79
N ARG A 84 19.10 35.60 -12.74
CA ARG A 84 20.33 36.37 -12.60
C ARG A 84 19.96 37.85 -12.52
N LEU A 85 20.39 38.55 -11.48
CA LEU A 85 20.60 40.00 -11.49
C LEU A 85 21.79 40.35 -10.59
#